data_AF-A0A6J1P6U9-F1
#
_entry.id   AF-A0A6J1P6U9-F1
#
_cell.length_a   1.000
_cell.length_b   1.000
_cell.length_c   1.000
_cell.angle_alpha   90.00
_cell.angle_beta   90.00
_cell.angle_gamma   90.00
#
_symmetry.space_group_name_H-M   'P 1'
#
loop_
_entity.id
_entity.type
_entity.pdbx_description
1 polymer ?
#
loop_
_entity_poly.entity_id
_entity_poly.type
_entity_poly.pdbx_seq_one_letter_code
_entity_poly.pdbx_strand_id
1 'polypeptide(L)'
;MARIVRAMLSPDSGLEIRDRMWLKITIPNAFIGADVVDWILQHVAGVADRRDARKYASHMLKAGFIRHTVNKITFSEQCYYVAGELCADMAALRLRSADQDSLASDTLAPLPNPNMMGPGYMPYAGSYGYQPIPFKYSSCVTSEHTIYG
;
A
#
# COMPACT_ATOMS: atom_id res chain seq x y z
N MET A 1 -13.25 9.25 -8.73
CA MET A 1 -13.00 9.87 -7.42
C MET A 1 -11.53 10.00 -7.09
N ALA A 2 -10.77 8.90 -6.98
CA ALA A 2 -9.36 8.89 -6.53
C ALA A 2 -8.47 10.02 -7.07
N ARG A 3 -8.46 10.24 -8.40
CA ARG A 3 -7.67 11.29 -9.05
C ARG A 3 -8.05 12.70 -8.59
N ILE A 4 -9.35 12.95 -8.41
CA ILE A 4 -9.90 14.23 -7.97
C ILE A 4 -9.50 14.48 -6.52
N VAL A 5 -9.59 13.47 -5.64
CA VAL A 5 -9.17 13.60 -4.24
C VAL A 5 -7.68 13.86 -4.14
N ARG A 6 -6.87 13.17 -4.94
CA ARG A 6 -5.42 13.40 -4.99
C ARG A 6 -5.08 14.82 -5.46
N ALA A 7 -5.77 15.32 -6.48
CA ALA A 7 -5.61 16.68 -6.96
C ALA A 7 -6.11 17.71 -5.94
N MET A 8 -7.13 17.39 -5.16
CA MET A 8 -7.66 18.25 -4.09
C MET A 8 -6.71 18.32 -2.90
N LEU A 9 -6.05 17.20 -2.57
CA LEU A 9 -5.14 17.10 -1.43
C LEU A 9 -3.68 17.44 -1.77
N SER A 10 -3.39 17.81 -3.03
CA SER A 10 -2.05 18.32 -3.37
C SER A 10 -1.84 19.70 -2.75
N PRO A 11 -0.62 20.05 -2.30
CA PRO A 11 -0.34 21.35 -1.69
C PRO A 11 -0.64 22.54 -2.62
N ASP A 12 -0.59 22.32 -3.93
CA ASP A 12 -0.84 23.35 -4.95
C ASP A 12 -2.31 23.39 -5.44
N SER A 13 -3.22 22.64 -4.79
CA SER A 13 -4.62 22.53 -5.24
C SER A 13 -5.45 23.78 -4.98
N GLY A 14 -5.00 24.65 -4.07
CA GLY A 14 -5.78 25.77 -3.55
C GLY A 14 -6.73 25.41 -2.40
N LEU A 15 -6.79 24.15 -1.95
CA LEU A 15 -7.52 23.78 -0.73
C LEU A 15 -6.71 24.15 0.52
N GLU A 16 -7.32 24.85 1.47
CA GLU A 16 -6.64 25.27 2.70
C GLU A 16 -6.51 24.11 3.71
N ILE A 17 -5.44 23.33 3.55
CA ILE A 17 -5.08 22.22 4.46
C ILE A 17 -4.05 22.73 5.48
N ARG A 18 -4.46 22.83 6.75
CA ARG A 18 -3.60 23.32 7.84
C ARG A 18 -3.96 22.67 9.16
N ASP A 19 -3.06 22.79 10.13
CA ASP A 19 -3.36 22.36 11.50
C ASP A 19 -4.38 23.30 12.12
N ARG A 20 -5.50 22.73 12.59
CA ARG A 20 -6.60 23.48 13.21
C ARG A 20 -6.71 23.08 14.66
N MET A 21 -6.72 24.05 15.58
CA MET A 21 -7.00 23.80 16.98
C MET A 21 -8.51 23.87 17.22
N TRP A 22 -9.09 22.80 17.76
CA TRP A 22 -10.50 22.72 18.13
C TRP A 22 -10.64 22.16 19.55
N LEU A 23 -11.33 22.89 20.44
CA LEU A 23 -11.54 22.47 21.84
C LEU A 23 -10.25 22.06 22.58
N LYS A 24 -9.14 22.78 22.32
CA LYS A 24 -7.77 22.51 22.84
C LYS A 24 -7.06 21.28 22.27
N ILE A 25 -7.64 20.61 21.27
CA ILE A 25 -6.99 19.52 20.54
C ILE A 25 -6.55 20.06 19.18
N THR A 26 -5.30 19.82 18.81
CA THR A 26 -4.81 20.13 17.47
C THR A 26 -5.18 18.99 16.53
N ILE A 27 -5.89 19.31 15.45
CA ILE A 27 -6.20 18.40 14.36
C ILE A 27 -5.21 18.70 13.23
N PRO A 28 -4.26 17.80 12.95
CA PRO A 28 -3.26 18.03 11.92
C PRO A 28 -3.87 17.93 10.52
N ASN A 29 -3.35 18.72 9.57
CA ASN A 29 -3.72 18.67 8.15
C ASN A 29 -5.25 18.65 7.90
N ALA A 30 -5.98 19.49 8.62
CA ALA A 30 -7.43 19.56 8.54
C ALA A 30 -7.90 20.59 7.50
N PHE A 31 -9.03 20.29 6.88
CA PHE A 31 -9.73 21.18 5.95
C PHE A 31 -11.24 21.20 6.27
N ILE A 32 -11.92 22.30 5.94
CA ILE A 32 -13.35 22.45 6.19
C ILE A 32 -14.17 21.89 5.01
N GLY A 33 -15.33 21.31 5.31
CA GLY A 33 -16.19 20.72 4.28
C GLY A 33 -16.70 21.71 3.24
N ALA A 34 -16.89 22.98 3.62
CA ALA A 34 -17.29 24.05 2.71
C ALA A 34 -16.26 24.23 1.58
N ASP A 35 -14.98 24.37 1.93
CA ASP A 35 -13.90 24.53 0.97
C ASP A 35 -13.77 23.33 0.02
N VAL A 36 -14.06 22.11 0.50
CA VAL A 36 -14.11 20.92 -0.37
C VAL A 36 -15.21 21.05 -1.42
N VAL A 37 -16.39 21.53 -1.04
CA VAL A 37 -17.51 21.73 -1.97
C VAL A 37 -17.17 22.83 -2.98
N ASP A 38 -16.57 23.93 -2.51
CA ASP A 38 -16.13 25.04 -3.37
C ASP A 38 -15.02 24.61 -4.34
N TRP A 39 -14.07 23.80 -3.86
CA TRP A 39 -13.01 23.24 -4.70
C TRP A 39 -13.57 22.33 -5.79
N ILE A 40 -14.52 21.45 -5.45
CA ILE A 40 -15.20 20.57 -6.40
C ILE A 40 -15.93 21.37 -7.48
N LEU A 41 -16.64 22.44 -7.11
CA LEU A 41 -17.35 23.29 -8.07
C LEU A 41 -16.42 23.95 -9.07
N GLN A 42 -15.21 24.34 -8.64
CA GLN A 42 -14.25 25.04 -9.50
C GLN A 42 -13.46 24.08 -10.41
N HIS A 43 -13.17 22.87 -9.94
CA HIS A 43 -12.22 21.96 -10.61
C HIS A 43 -12.87 20.75 -11.29
N VAL A 44 -14.08 20.36 -10.91
CA VAL A 44 -14.74 19.16 -11.45
C VAL A 44 -15.73 19.53 -12.54
N ALA A 45 -15.36 19.26 -13.80
CA ALA A 45 -16.25 19.43 -14.94
C ALA A 45 -17.52 18.57 -14.79
N GLY A 46 -18.68 19.17 -15.04
CA GLY A 46 -19.99 18.51 -14.96
C GLY A 46 -20.72 18.67 -13.62
N VAL A 47 -20.10 19.31 -12.62
CA VAL A 47 -20.78 19.69 -11.37
C VAL A 47 -21.09 21.18 -11.40
N ALA A 48 -22.29 21.54 -11.86
CA ALA A 48 -22.71 22.94 -11.95
C ALA A 48 -23.31 23.48 -10.64
N ASP A 49 -23.93 22.59 -9.85
CA ASP A 49 -24.68 22.97 -8.66
C ASP A 49 -23.96 22.60 -7.36
N ARG A 50 -24.03 23.50 -6.36
CA ARG A 50 -23.51 23.25 -5.00
C ARG A 50 -24.11 22.00 -4.37
N ARG A 51 -25.36 21.67 -4.71
CA ARG A 51 -26.05 20.44 -4.26
C ARG A 51 -25.36 19.18 -4.77
N ASP A 52 -24.94 19.18 -6.03
CA ASP A 52 -24.27 18.04 -6.65
C ASP A 52 -22.82 17.91 -6.14
N ALA A 53 -22.12 19.04 -5.95
CA ALA A 53 -20.81 19.06 -5.30
C ALA A 53 -20.88 18.49 -3.87
N ARG A 54 -21.89 18.88 -3.10
CA ARG A 54 -22.14 18.31 -1.76
C ARG A 54 -22.43 16.81 -1.81
N LYS A 55 -23.19 16.34 -2.80
CA LYS A 55 -23.46 14.90 -3.00
C LYS A 55 -22.16 14.15 -3.34
N TYR A 56 -21.31 14.75 -4.16
CA TYR A 56 -19.99 14.20 -4.51
C TYR A 56 -19.07 14.08 -3.28
N ALA A 57 -18.98 15.13 -2.46
CA ALA A 57 -18.23 15.10 -1.21
C ALA A 57 -18.79 14.06 -0.22
N SER A 58 -20.12 13.89 -0.18
CA SER A 58 -20.77 12.83 0.62
C SER A 58 -20.37 11.43 0.17
N HIS A 59 -20.22 11.20 -1.14
CA HIS A 59 -19.69 9.95 -1.67
C HIS A 59 -18.21 9.76 -1.34
N MET A 60 -17.42 10.84 -1.37
CA MET A 60 -16.00 10.82 -1.01
C MET A 60 -15.78 10.37 0.45
N LEU A 61 -16.63 10.84 1.36
CA LEU A 61 -16.65 10.43 2.76
C LEU A 61 -17.02 8.94 2.91
N LYS A 62 -18.09 8.48 2.24
CA LYS A 62 -18.52 7.06 2.27
C LYS A 62 -17.48 6.12 1.69
N ALA A 63 -16.79 6.57 0.65
CA ALA A 63 -15.71 5.82 0.03
C ALA A 63 -14.39 5.85 0.82
N GLY A 64 -14.32 6.56 1.95
CA GLY A 64 -13.16 6.57 2.84
C GLY A 64 -11.97 7.39 2.34
N PHE A 65 -12.14 8.24 1.33
CA PHE A 65 -11.07 9.14 0.87
C PHE A 65 -10.85 10.34 1.81
N ILE A 66 -11.91 10.76 2.51
CA ILE A 66 -11.86 11.77 3.57
C ILE A 66 -12.52 11.21 4.82
N ARG A 67 -12.06 11.62 5.99
CA ARG A 67 -12.57 11.15 7.28
C ARG A 67 -13.07 12.32 8.12
N HIS A 68 -14.21 12.14 8.76
CA HIS A 68 -14.69 13.06 9.76
C HIS A 68 -13.79 13.03 11.00
N THR A 69 -13.46 14.20 11.54
CA THR A 69 -12.73 14.31 12.81
C THR A 69 -13.61 14.00 14.02
N VAL A 70 -14.94 14.06 13.84
CA VAL A 70 -15.97 13.75 14.85
C VAL A 70 -16.70 12.46 14.48
N ASN A 71 -17.30 11.75 15.46
CA ASN A 71 -18.00 10.48 15.19
C ASN A 71 -19.34 10.68 14.46
N LYS A 72 -19.29 11.05 13.18
CA LYS A 72 -20.44 11.37 12.33
C LYS A 72 -20.32 10.70 10.98
N ILE A 73 -21.44 10.16 10.49
CA ILE A 73 -21.52 9.46 9.20
C ILE A 73 -21.99 10.34 8.04
N THR A 74 -22.68 11.44 8.33
CA THR A 74 -23.26 12.33 7.31
C THR A 74 -22.34 13.50 7.02
N PHE A 75 -22.11 13.82 5.75
CA PHE A 75 -21.30 14.97 5.35
C PHE A 75 -21.94 16.31 5.78
N SER A 76 -21.10 17.26 6.17
CA SER A 76 -21.47 18.61 6.61
C SER A 76 -20.40 19.60 6.20
N GLU A 77 -20.80 20.68 5.54
CA GLU A 77 -19.88 21.75 5.13
C GLU A 77 -19.24 22.47 6.33
N GLN A 78 -19.90 22.44 7.48
CA GLN A 78 -19.46 23.12 8.71
C GLN A 78 -18.51 22.28 9.58
N CYS A 79 -18.07 21.11 9.09
CA CYS A 79 -17.19 20.21 9.83
C CYS A 79 -15.78 20.20 9.26
N TYR A 80 -14.83 19.85 10.13
CA TYR A 80 -13.46 19.55 9.73
C TYR A 80 -13.31 18.09 9.29
N TYR A 81 -12.45 17.89 8.30
CA TYR A 81 -12.12 16.60 7.72
C TYR A 81 -10.60 16.47 7.60
N VAL A 82 -10.14 15.24 7.56
CA VAL A 82 -8.75 14.87 7.27
C VAL A 82 -8.72 13.90 6.09
N ALA A 83 -7.55 13.77 5.44
CA ALA A 83 -7.35 12.76 4.41
C ALA A 83 -7.59 11.36 5.01
N GLY A 84 -8.33 10.53 4.28
CA GLY A 84 -8.56 9.14 4.66
C GLY A 84 -7.40 8.22 4.28
N GLU A 85 -7.31 7.07 4.94
CA GLU A 85 -6.25 6.05 4.73
C GLU A 85 -6.12 5.65 3.26
N LEU A 86 -7.25 5.52 2.54
CA LEU A 86 -7.26 5.16 1.12
C LEU A 86 -6.53 6.19 0.25
N CYS A 87 -6.50 7.46 0.67
CA CYS A 87 -5.69 8.46 -0.02
C CYS A 87 -4.20 8.32 0.31
N ALA A 88 -3.85 7.95 1.55
CA ALA A 88 -2.47 7.69 1.94
C ALA A 88 -1.91 6.46 1.18
N ASP A 89 -2.69 5.39 1.07
CA ASP A 89 -2.32 4.18 0.32
C ASP A 89 -2.12 4.47 -1.17
N MET A 90 -2.96 5.30 -1.78
CA MET A 90 -2.76 5.72 -3.18
C MET A 90 -1.55 6.65 -3.39
N ALA A 91 -1.14 7.37 -2.36
CA ALA A 91 0.10 8.15 -2.39
C ALA A 91 1.34 7.25 -2.21
N ALA A 92 1.21 6.16 -1.45
CA ALA A 92 2.24 5.14 -1.25
C ALA A 92 2.38 4.19 -2.44
N LEU A 93 1.28 3.89 -3.14
CA LEU A 93 1.25 3.20 -4.44
C LEU A 93 1.71 4.15 -5.56
N ARG A 94 2.92 4.70 -5.43
CA ARG A 94 3.64 5.19 -6.60
C ARG A 94 3.93 3.96 -7.47
N LEU A 95 3.41 3.95 -8.69
CA LEU A 95 3.87 3.06 -9.75
C LEU A 95 5.39 3.19 -9.81
N ARG A 96 6.11 2.16 -9.36
CA ARG A 96 7.52 2.00 -9.71
C ARG A 96 7.54 1.93 -11.24
N SER A 97 7.98 3.01 -11.87
CA SER A 97 8.09 3.10 -13.33
C SER A 97 8.84 1.86 -13.80
N ALA A 98 8.25 1.13 -14.73
CA ALA A 98 8.74 -0.15 -15.23
C ALA A 98 9.90 0.01 -16.23
N ASP A 99 10.67 1.10 -16.16
CA ASP A 99 11.63 1.46 -17.21
C ASP A 99 13.04 1.79 -16.68
N GLN A 100 13.41 1.33 -15.48
CA GLN A 100 14.78 1.51 -15.00
C GLN A 100 15.27 0.36 -14.10
N ASP A 101 15.24 -0.87 -14.63
CA ASP A 101 16.10 -1.94 -14.07
C ASP A 101 16.50 -3.04 -15.07
N SER A 102 16.29 -2.83 -16.38
CA SER A 102 16.54 -3.86 -17.40
C SER A 102 17.99 -3.93 -17.92
N LEU A 103 18.99 -3.38 -17.21
CA LEU A 103 20.39 -3.38 -17.70
C LEU A 103 21.36 -4.29 -16.89
N ALA A 104 20.89 -5.03 -15.89
CA ALA A 104 21.79 -5.77 -15.00
C ALA A 104 21.60 -7.29 -14.98
N SER A 105 20.97 -7.90 -15.99
CA SER A 105 20.80 -9.36 -16.00
C SER A 105 21.12 -10.04 -17.33
N ASP A 106 22.06 -9.51 -18.10
CA ASP A 106 22.71 -10.21 -19.21
C ASP A 106 24.19 -10.45 -18.91
N THR A 107 24.46 -11.42 -18.04
CA THR A 107 25.75 -12.11 -18.04
C THR A 107 25.53 -13.55 -17.60
N LEU A 108 24.88 -14.34 -18.46
CA LEU A 108 25.06 -15.79 -18.42
C LEU A 108 26.53 -16.07 -18.74
N ALA A 109 27.27 -16.59 -17.77
CA ALA A 109 28.64 -17.04 -17.97
C ALA A 109 28.66 -18.11 -19.08
N PRO A 110 29.64 -18.07 -20.02
CA PRO A 110 29.73 -19.10 -21.04
C PRO A 110 30.02 -20.45 -20.41
N LEU A 111 29.33 -21.50 -20.89
CA LEU A 111 29.61 -22.88 -20.51
C LEU A 111 31.08 -23.21 -20.80
N PRO A 112 31.80 -23.88 -19.88
CA PRO A 112 33.17 -24.29 -20.14
C PRO A 112 33.21 -25.36 -21.24
N ASN A 113 34.08 -25.15 -22.23
CA ASN A 113 34.30 -26.08 -23.34
C ASN A 113 34.65 -27.50 -22.81
N PRO A 114 33.99 -28.56 -23.31
CA PRO A 114 34.23 -29.94 -22.83
C PRO A 114 35.56 -30.56 -23.31
N ASN A 115 36.38 -29.83 -24.09
CA ASN A 115 37.53 -30.41 -24.78
C ASN A 115 38.90 -30.13 -24.13
N MET A 116 38.94 -29.76 -22.84
CA MET A 116 40.19 -29.51 -22.09
C MET A 116 40.31 -30.38 -20.82
N MET A 117 39.86 -31.63 -20.88
CA MET A 117 40.11 -32.60 -19.80
C MET A 117 41.20 -33.58 -20.25
N GLY A 118 42.45 -33.14 -20.11
CA GLY A 118 43.62 -34.02 -20.22
C GLY A 118 43.66 -35.04 -19.06
N PRO A 119 44.32 -36.20 -19.25
CA PRO A 119 44.31 -37.27 -18.26
C PRO A 119 45.16 -36.87 -17.04
N GLY A 120 44.51 -36.48 -15.94
CA GLY A 120 45.23 -36.20 -14.69
C GLY A 120 44.54 -35.28 -13.68
N TYR A 121 43.40 -34.66 -13.98
CA TYR A 121 42.72 -33.80 -13.00
C TYR A 121 41.69 -34.58 -12.17
N MET A 122 42.12 -35.06 -11.00
CA MET A 122 41.26 -35.54 -9.92
C MET A 122 40.90 -34.35 -9.02
N PRO A 123 39.63 -33.92 -8.92
CA PRO A 123 39.23 -32.96 -7.90
C PRO A 123 39.20 -33.68 -6.54
N TYR A 124 40.04 -33.16 -5.64
CA TYR A 124 40.17 -33.51 -4.23
C TYR A 124 38.81 -33.72 -3.55
N ALA A 125 38.51 -34.97 -3.18
CA ALA A 125 37.41 -35.33 -2.30
C ALA A 125 37.89 -35.22 -0.85
N GLY A 126 37.40 -34.24 -0.09
CA GLY A 126 37.73 -34.15 1.34
C GLY A 126 37.24 -32.90 2.05
N SER A 127 35.98 -32.93 2.53
CA SER A 127 35.57 -32.63 3.92
C SER A 127 34.11 -32.14 3.97
N TYR A 128 33.15 -33.05 3.97
CA TYR A 128 31.77 -32.73 4.32
C TYR A 128 31.65 -32.63 5.86
N GLY A 129 31.92 -31.44 6.38
CA GLY A 129 31.62 -31.08 7.76
C GLY A 129 30.20 -30.52 7.88
N TYR A 130 29.17 -31.35 7.68
CA TYR A 130 27.79 -31.02 8.05
C TYR A 130 27.42 -31.89 9.24
N GLN A 131 27.42 -31.32 10.44
CA GLN A 131 26.87 -31.96 11.63
C GLN A 131 25.33 -31.86 11.53
N PRO A 132 24.56 -32.96 11.47
CA PRO A 132 23.11 -32.89 11.59
C PRO A 132 22.71 -32.82 13.07
N ILE A 133 21.86 -31.85 13.38
CA ILE A 133 21.10 -31.71 14.63
C ILE A 133 20.24 -32.97 14.86
N PRO A 134 20.32 -33.67 16.00
CA PRO A 134 19.48 -34.84 16.24
C PRO A 134 18.10 -34.43 16.75
N PHE A 135 17.13 -34.28 15.84
CA PHE A 135 15.71 -34.37 16.22
C PHE A 135 15.35 -35.85 16.33
N LYS A 136 15.17 -36.31 17.57
CA LYS A 136 14.66 -37.66 17.86
C LYS A 136 13.22 -37.75 17.35
N TYR A 137 13.00 -38.51 16.28
CA TYR A 137 11.71 -39.11 16.00
C TYR A 137 11.86 -40.63 16.14
N SER A 138 11.47 -41.17 17.30
CA SER A 138 11.26 -42.61 17.44
C SER A 138 9.96 -42.96 16.73
N SER A 139 10.08 -43.52 15.54
CA SER A 139 9.06 -44.34 14.92
C SER A 139 8.97 -45.68 15.64
N CYS A 140 7.78 -46.07 16.11
CA CYS A 140 7.41 -47.48 16.15
C CYS A 140 6.05 -47.65 15.46
N VAL A 141 6.00 -48.70 14.65
CA VAL A 141 4.95 -49.12 13.73
C VAL A 141 4.17 -50.27 14.39
N THR A 142 2.91 -50.45 13.98
CA THR A 142 1.91 -51.47 14.38
C THR A 142 1.27 -51.22 15.77
N SER A 143 -0.01 -51.49 16.05
CA SER A 143 -0.94 -52.52 15.59
C SER A 143 -2.41 -52.09 15.77
N GLU A 144 -3.31 -52.87 15.18
CA GLU A 144 -4.76 -52.72 15.11
C GLU A 144 -5.54 -52.70 16.46
N HIS A 145 -6.82 -52.35 16.35
CA HIS A 145 -7.97 -52.65 17.23
C HIS A 145 -8.10 -51.97 18.61
N THR A 146 -9.17 -51.14 18.79
CA THR A 146 -10.38 -51.47 19.61
C THR A 146 -11.17 -50.20 19.99
N ILE A 147 -12.48 -50.28 19.72
CA ILE A 147 -13.58 -49.42 20.18
C ILE A 147 -13.63 -49.35 21.72
N TYR A 148 -13.94 -48.20 22.32
CA TYR A 148 -14.94 -47.99 23.40
C TYR A 148 -14.83 -46.57 23.98
N GLY A 149 -16.00 -45.93 24.15
CA GLY A 149 -16.19 -44.60 24.75
C GLY A 149 -17.50 -43.99 24.27
#